data_AF-A0A974HN76-F1
#
_entry.id   AF-A0A974HN76-F1
#
_cell.length_a   1.000
_cell.length_b   1.000
_cell.length_c   1.000
_cell.angle_alpha   90.00
_cell.angle_beta   90.00
_cell.angle_gamma   90.00
#
_symmetry.space_group_name_H-M   'P 1'
#
loop_
_entity.id
_entity.type
_entity.pdbx_description
1 polymer ?
#
loop_
_entity_poly.entity_id
_entity_poly.type
_entity_poly.pdbx_seq_one_letter_code
_entity_poly.pdbx_strand_id
1 'polypeptide(L)'
;MIQGDIAVQKNRNALRCPGKSCLWPRTGNGLVLVPYTLSNNYTSTEKDIIRAAMEEVMGLTCIRFVARNHEYDYLRICPYDGCWSYIGRIRGTQDVSLMKTGCLHHGVIQHELLHSLGFQHEQCRSDRDNYIHINWDNISQDKERNFLKMNTQNLGTPYDYLSVMHYGKFAFATNSGKPTLEPKRNPTAMIGQRVGLSSLDVEKINRLYHCSVCGYLLADRRGDFSWNSRLHPNKSNCVLLIRVPEGKVFLQFHLFSFPPSPACVHGSVTVYDGRSRESPVLIPKICGKAQPPGIVASGNMVRVEVATGALGTNFRVLYISVKCGGSFFEPSGNFSTPNFPAKYPNSTDCVWTILAPTGYKIVLSIAQFDLEASRGCSDDYLVLRDSGRLQKKCGVIPLLNYTSHGRSLTLYFHSDVSVQAGGFRASYYFSKL
;
A
#
# COMPACT_ATOMS: atom_id res chain seq x y z
N MET A 1 0.82 12.35 -31.50
CA MET A 1 1.37 13.47 -30.72
C MET A 1 1.13 13.17 -29.25
N ILE A 2 2.17 13.27 -28.42
CA ILE A 2 2.09 13.03 -26.97
C ILE A 2 2.09 14.39 -26.26
N GLN A 3 1.17 14.60 -25.32
CA GLN A 3 1.11 15.78 -24.45
C GLN A 3 1.39 15.35 -23.03
N GLY A 4 2.63 15.57 -22.57
CA GLY A 4 3.11 15.00 -21.31
C GLY A 4 3.28 13.49 -21.48
N ASP A 5 2.42 12.74 -20.81
CA ASP A 5 2.25 11.28 -20.78
C ASP A 5 0.92 10.83 -21.42
N ILE A 6 0.16 11.74 -22.03
CA ILE A 6 -1.10 11.41 -22.72
C ILE A 6 -0.88 11.37 -24.24
N ALA A 7 -1.17 10.21 -24.86
CA ALA A 7 -1.28 10.10 -26.30
C ALA A 7 -2.62 10.70 -26.78
N VAL A 8 -2.56 11.79 -27.54
CA VAL A 8 -3.75 12.55 -27.93
C VAL A 8 -4.31 12.07 -29.27
N GLN A 9 -5.55 11.58 -29.23
CA GLN A 9 -6.52 11.75 -30.31
C GLN A 9 -7.29 13.05 -30.03
N LYS A 10 -7.35 13.98 -30.99
CA LYS A 10 -8.02 15.28 -30.79
C LYS A 10 -9.45 15.07 -30.23
N ASN A 11 -9.82 15.83 -29.19
CA ASN A 11 -11.17 15.95 -28.60
C ASN A 11 -11.73 14.79 -27.73
N ARG A 12 -10.94 13.83 -27.21
CA ARG A 12 -11.46 12.84 -26.24
C ARG A 12 -11.13 13.18 -24.78
N ASN A 13 -12.17 13.20 -23.94
CA ASN A 13 -12.09 13.27 -22.48
C ASN A 13 -12.99 12.15 -21.93
N ALA A 14 -12.41 11.11 -21.32
CA ALA A 14 -13.20 9.96 -20.88
C ALA A 14 -14.13 10.24 -19.68
N LEU A 15 -13.93 11.35 -18.94
CA LEU A 15 -14.85 11.82 -17.91
C LEU A 15 -16.12 12.47 -18.47
N ARG A 16 -16.12 12.82 -19.77
CA ARG A 16 -17.30 13.23 -20.52
C ARG A 16 -17.33 12.49 -21.84
N CYS A 17 -17.82 11.25 -21.76
CA CYS A 17 -17.80 10.30 -22.84
C CYS A 17 -19.18 10.07 -23.45
N PRO A 18 -19.52 10.75 -24.56
CA PRO A 18 -20.83 10.59 -25.19
C PRO A 18 -21.05 9.12 -25.56
N GLY A 19 -22.18 8.56 -25.13
CA GLY A 19 -22.56 7.16 -25.40
C GLY A 19 -21.69 6.10 -24.72
N LYS A 20 -20.87 6.44 -23.72
CA LYS A 20 -19.96 5.50 -23.01
C LYS A 20 -18.96 4.78 -23.92
N SER A 21 -18.71 5.29 -25.13
CA SER A 21 -17.87 4.66 -26.16
C SER A 21 -16.38 4.57 -25.82
N CYS A 22 -15.93 5.28 -24.79
CA CYS A 22 -14.56 5.31 -24.29
C CYS A 22 -14.37 4.48 -23.00
N LEU A 23 -15.43 3.91 -22.45
CA LEU A 23 -15.32 2.99 -21.33
C LEU A 23 -15.09 1.58 -21.87
N TRP A 24 -14.30 0.81 -21.14
CA TRP A 24 -14.22 -0.64 -21.31
C TRP A 24 -15.58 -1.25 -20.94
N PRO A 25 -16.12 -2.17 -21.78
CA PRO A 25 -17.45 -2.69 -21.58
C PRO A 25 -17.54 -3.52 -20.31
N ARG A 26 -18.65 -3.35 -19.59
CA ARG A 26 -18.98 -4.15 -18.42
C ARG A 26 -19.73 -5.40 -18.85
N THR A 27 -19.29 -6.55 -18.36
CA THR A 27 -19.93 -7.85 -18.59
C THR A 27 -21.16 -8.04 -17.70
N GLY A 28 -22.04 -8.99 -18.05
CA GLY A 28 -23.26 -9.27 -17.29
C GLY A 28 -23.04 -9.69 -15.84
N ASN A 29 -21.89 -10.29 -15.52
CA ASN A 29 -21.48 -10.64 -14.14
C ASN A 29 -20.84 -9.46 -13.38
N GLY A 30 -20.89 -8.25 -13.94
CA GLY A 30 -20.45 -7.02 -13.27
C GLY A 30 -18.95 -6.74 -13.32
N LEU A 31 -18.16 -7.53 -14.05
CA LEU A 31 -16.73 -7.31 -14.28
C LEU A 31 -16.48 -6.41 -15.49
N VAL A 32 -15.25 -5.88 -15.60
CA VAL A 32 -14.79 -5.11 -16.76
C VAL A 32 -13.50 -5.75 -17.24
N LEU A 33 -13.57 -6.42 -18.40
CA LEU A 33 -12.41 -7.11 -18.95
C LEU A 33 -11.61 -6.13 -19.82
N VAL A 34 -10.31 -6.06 -19.58
CA VAL A 34 -9.36 -5.25 -20.33
C VAL A 34 -8.31 -6.20 -20.90
N PRO A 35 -8.51 -6.70 -22.14
CA PRO A 35 -7.56 -7.59 -22.78
C PRO A 35 -6.23 -6.88 -23.01
N TYR A 36 -5.11 -7.55 -22.78
CA TYR A 36 -3.78 -6.99 -23.03
C TYR A 36 -2.79 -8.00 -23.61
N THR A 37 -1.77 -7.48 -24.27
CA THR A 37 -0.55 -8.21 -24.64
C THR A 37 0.67 -7.52 -24.05
N LEU A 38 1.69 -8.31 -23.68
CA LEU A 38 3.01 -7.80 -23.26
C LEU A 38 4.02 -8.10 -24.36
N SER A 39 4.80 -7.09 -24.75
CA SER A 39 5.88 -7.25 -25.73
C SER A 39 6.87 -8.34 -25.30
N ASN A 40 7.36 -9.11 -26.29
CA ASN A 40 8.45 -10.07 -26.10
C ASN A 40 9.78 -9.39 -25.79
N ASN A 41 9.88 -8.07 -26.00
CA ASN A 41 11.07 -7.31 -25.65
C ASN A 41 11.22 -7.13 -24.13
N TYR A 42 10.19 -7.38 -23.32
CA TYR A 42 10.35 -7.43 -21.87
C TYR A 42 10.88 -8.79 -21.41
N THR A 43 11.81 -8.76 -20.45
CA THR A 43 12.23 -9.94 -19.69
C THR A 43 11.10 -10.48 -18.80
N SER A 44 11.23 -11.69 -18.29
CA SER A 44 10.26 -12.28 -17.37
C SER A 44 10.05 -11.41 -16.11
N THR A 45 11.14 -10.91 -15.52
CA THR A 45 11.09 -10.04 -14.34
C THR A 45 10.38 -8.72 -14.63
N GLU A 46 10.62 -8.09 -15.79
CA GLU A 46 9.93 -6.86 -16.18
C GLU A 46 8.42 -7.11 -16.38
N LYS A 47 8.04 -8.25 -16.98
CA LYS A 47 6.64 -8.66 -17.11
C LYS A 47 5.99 -8.89 -15.75
N ASP A 48 6.71 -9.47 -14.80
CA ASP A 48 6.20 -9.70 -13.44
C ASP A 48 5.95 -8.38 -12.70
N ILE A 49 6.80 -7.36 -12.87
CA ILE A 49 6.57 -6.01 -12.32
C ILE A 49 5.28 -5.40 -12.89
N ILE A 50 5.04 -5.55 -14.20
CA ILE A 50 3.81 -5.03 -14.84
C ILE A 50 2.56 -5.76 -14.33
N ARG A 51 2.60 -7.09 -14.22
CA ARG A 51 1.49 -7.88 -13.66
C ARG A 51 1.23 -7.53 -12.20
N ALA A 52 2.29 -7.36 -11.41
CA ALA A 52 2.23 -6.91 -10.03
C ALA A 52 1.44 -5.60 -9.86
N ALA A 53 1.63 -4.63 -10.77
CA ALA A 53 0.90 -3.37 -10.79
C ALA A 53 -0.59 -3.55 -11.14
N MET A 54 -0.89 -4.44 -12.10
CA MET A 54 -2.26 -4.80 -12.49
C MET A 54 -3.03 -5.51 -11.38
N GLU A 55 -2.38 -6.41 -10.64
CA GLU A 55 -3.00 -7.20 -9.59
C GLU A 55 -3.58 -6.36 -8.45
N GLU A 56 -2.95 -5.23 -8.09
CA GLU A 56 -3.49 -4.31 -7.08
C GLU A 56 -4.78 -3.65 -7.57
N VAL A 57 -4.84 -3.21 -8.84
CA VAL A 57 -6.08 -2.69 -9.44
C VAL A 57 -7.16 -3.79 -9.43
N MET A 58 -6.81 -5.01 -9.82
CA MET A 58 -7.73 -6.14 -9.90
C MET A 58 -8.26 -6.58 -8.53
N GLY A 59 -7.42 -6.52 -7.49
CA GLY A 59 -7.77 -6.93 -6.14
C GLY A 59 -8.76 -5.99 -5.44
N LEU A 60 -8.85 -4.75 -5.89
CA LEU A 60 -9.62 -3.68 -5.24
C LEU A 60 -10.78 -3.14 -6.08
N THR A 61 -10.89 -3.57 -7.34
CA THR A 61 -11.89 -3.09 -8.30
C THR A 61 -12.53 -4.24 -9.08
N CYS A 62 -13.47 -3.92 -9.96
CA CYS A 62 -14.06 -4.87 -10.92
C CYS A 62 -13.27 -4.98 -12.23
N ILE A 63 -12.19 -4.22 -12.41
CA ILE A 63 -11.33 -4.27 -13.60
C ILE A 63 -10.52 -5.56 -13.59
N ARG A 64 -10.47 -6.27 -14.72
CA ARG A 64 -9.67 -7.48 -14.91
C ARG A 64 -8.81 -7.33 -16.15
N PHE A 65 -7.50 -7.16 -15.93
CA PHE A 65 -6.53 -7.26 -17.00
C PHE A 65 -6.37 -8.74 -17.35
N VAL A 66 -6.76 -9.11 -18.57
CA VAL A 66 -6.75 -10.50 -19.03
C VAL A 66 -5.82 -10.63 -20.23
N ALA A 67 -5.08 -11.74 -20.31
CA ALA A 67 -4.29 -12.02 -21.50
C ALA A 67 -5.24 -12.08 -22.70
N ARG A 68 -4.92 -11.32 -23.75
CA ARG A 68 -5.74 -11.28 -24.96
C ARG A 68 -5.72 -12.65 -25.64
N ASN A 69 -6.89 -13.05 -26.13
CA ASN A 69 -7.06 -14.16 -27.05
C ASN A 69 -7.43 -13.64 -28.46
N HIS A 70 -8.71 -13.30 -28.67
CA HIS A 70 -9.24 -12.88 -29.98
C HIS A 70 -9.91 -11.50 -29.95
N GLU A 71 -9.84 -10.79 -28.83
CA GLU A 71 -10.54 -9.52 -28.66
C GLU A 71 -10.00 -8.47 -29.63
N TYR A 72 -10.92 -7.75 -30.28
CA TYR A 72 -10.61 -6.68 -31.21
C TYR A 72 -10.06 -5.43 -30.49
N ASP A 73 -10.67 -5.08 -29.36
CA ASP A 73 -10.23 -3.99 -28.50
C ASP A 73 -9.28 -4.53 -27.42
N TYR A 74 -8.03 -4.06 -27.39
CA TYR A 74 -7.05 -4.52 -26.40
C TYR A 74 -5.89 -3.54 -26.21
N LEU A 75 -5.23 -3.62 -25.06
CA LEU A 75 -3.98 -2.91 -24.76
C LEU A 75 -2.78 -3.66 -25.33
N ARG A 76 -1.94 -2.99 -26.12
CA ARG A 76 -0.62 -3.50 -26.50
C ARG A 76 0.45 -2.77 -25.70
N ILE A 77 1.02 -3.46 -24.72
CA ILE A 77 1.99 -2.87 -23.78
C ILE A 77 3.40 -3.11 -24.30
N CYS A 78 4.09 -2.03 -24.66
CA CYS A 78 5.38 -2.05 -25.35
C CYS A 78 6.39 -1.09 -24.72
N PRO A 79 7.70 -1.39 -24.78
CA PRO A 79 8.73 -0.49 -24.27
C PRO A 79 9.13 0.54 -25.33
N TYR A 80 8.21 1.43 -25.72
CA TYR A 80 8.58 2.58 -26.55
C TYR A 80 9.27 3.66 -25.70
N ASP A 81 9.71 4.73 -26.36
CA ASP A 81 10.34 5.86 -25.67
C ASP A 81 9.32 6.59 -24.78
N GLY A 82 9.66 6.71 -23.50
CA GLY A 82 8.85 7.36 -22.47
C GLY A 82 7.69 6.52 -21.93
N CYS A 83 6.99 7.09 -20.95
CA CYS A 83 5.79 6.53 -20.33
C CYS A 83 4.59 7.30 -20.88
N TRP A 84 3.65 6.61 -21.52
CA TRP A 84 2.43 7.25 -22.01
C TRP A 84 1.33 6.25 -22.33
N SER A 85 0.10 6.76 -22.35
CA SER A 85 -1.10 5.97 -22.64
C SER A 85 -2.19 6.82 -23.28
N TYR A 86 -3.14 6.16 -23.96
CA TYR A 86 -4.37 6.81 -24.42
C TYR A 86 -5.38 6.91 -23.28
N ILE A 87 -6.26 7.91 -23.33
CA ILE A 87 -7.31 8.08 -22.32
C ILE A 87 -8.54 7.25 -22.70
N GLY A 88 -8.81 6.22 -21.90
CA GLY A 88 -9.93 5.30 -22.07
C GLY A 88 -9.75 4.31 -23.21
N ARG A 89 -10.82 3.59 -23.55
CA ARG A 89 -10.88 2.67 -24.68
C ARG A 89 -11.00 3.44 -26.00
N ILE A 90 -10.01 3.32 -26.88
CA ILE A 90 -9.98 3.98 -28.20
C ILE A 90 -10.45 3.09 -29.37
N ARG A 91 -10.85 1.85 -29.06
CA ARG A 91 -11.17 0.76 -30.02
C ARG A 91 -9.94 0.25 -30.77
N GLY A 92 -10.02 -1.01 -31.22
CA GLY A 92 -8.91 -1.68 -31.89
C GLY A 92 -7.70 -1.88 -30.97
N THR A 93 -6.52 -1.94 -31.58
CA THR A 93 -5.26 -2.00 -30.83
C THR A 93 -4.94 -0.61 -30.26
N GLN A 94 -4.73 -0.52 -28.95
CA GLN A 94 -4.26 0.71 -28.31
C GLN A 94 -2.95 0.49 -27.56
N ASP A 95 -1.96 1.30 -27.90
CA ASP A 95 -0.63 1.20 -27.30
C ASP A 95 -0.58 1.84 -25.92
N VAL A 96 0.15 1.18 -25.02
CA VAL A 96 0.60 1.73 -23.74
C VAL A 96 2.12 1.60 -23.71
N SER A 97 2.82 2.72 -23.60
CA SER A 97 4.28 2.74 -23.54
C SER A 97 4.76 2.66 -22.10
N LEU A 98 5.57 1.65 -21.81
CA LEU A 98 6.29 1.52 -20.55
C LEU A 98 7.78 1.30 -20.86
N MET A 99 8.51 2.38 -21.13
CA MET A 99 9.96 2.32 -21.31
C MET A 99 10.63 1.52 -20.18
N LYS A 100 11.53 0.60 -20.55
CA LYS A 100 12.20 -0.29 -19.58
C LYS A 100 12.88 0.49 -18.46
N THR A 101 13.56 1.56 -18.85
CA THR A 101 14.16 2.51 -17.92
C THR A 101 13.12 3.56 -17.53
N GLY A 102 12.92 3.76 -16.24
CA GLY A 102 12.08 4.85 -15.71
C GLY A 102 10.56 4.61 -15.70
N CYS A 103 9.98 3.74 -16.52
CA CYS A 103 8.53 3.46 -16.45
C CYS A 103 8.19 2.20 -15.66
N LEU A 104 9.12 1.27 -15.46
CA LEU A 104 8.89 0.01 -14.75
C LEU A 104 8.93 0.18 -13.21
N HIS A 105 8.28 1.23 -12.73
CA HIS A 105 7.99 1.45 -11.32
C HIS A 105 6.49 1.22 -11.08
N HIS A 106 6.17 0.57 -9.97
CA HIS A 106 4.81 0.11 -9.66
C HIS A 106 3.73 1.18 -9.86
N GLY A 107 3.89 2.38 -9.27
CA GLY A 107 2.93 3.47 -9.45
C GLY A 107 2.95 4.12 -10.84
N VAL A 108 4.08 4.13 -11.54
CA VAL A 108 4.15 4.65 -12.92
C VAL A 108 3.36 3.75 -13.87
N ILE A 109 3.49 2.43 -13.72
CA ILE A 109 2.69 1.47 -14.49
C ILE A 109 1.21 1.67 -14.22
N GLN A 110 0.82 1.81 -12.94
CA GLN A 110 -0.57 2.08 -12.58
C GLN A 110 -1.09 3.40 -13.18
N HIS A 111 -0.26 4.45 -13.21
CA HIS A 111 -0.60 5.72 -13.86
C HIS A 111 -1.02 5.52 -15.33
N GLU A 112 -0.18 4.85 -16.12
CA GLU A 112 -0.45 4.63 -17.54
C GLU A 112 -1.65 3.71 -17.78
N LEU A 113 -1.84 2.73 -16.89
CA LEU A 113 -3.03 1.88 -16.92
C LEU A 113 -4.30 2.67 -16.57
N LEU A 114 -4.26 3.60 -15.61
CA LEU A 114 -5.40 4.44 -15.27
C LEU A 114 -5.78 5.40 -16.40
N HIS A 115 -4.80 5.94 -17.14
CA HIS A 115 -5.09 6.61 -18.40
C HIS A 115 -5.89 5.71 -19.34
N SER A 116 -5.47 4.45 -19.55
CA SER A 116 -6.20 3.50 -20.42
C SER A 116 -7.61 3.15 -19.93
N LEU A 117 -7.90 3.36 -18.64
CA LEU A 117 -9.22 3.23 -18.02
C LEU A 117 -10.07 4.52 -18.09
N GLY A 118 -9.50 5.62 -18.57
CA GLY A 118 -10.21 6.88 -18.80
C GLY A 118 -9.94 7.97 -17.76
N PHE A 119 -8.91 7.82 -16.93
CA PHE A 119 -8.56 8.84 -15.95
C PHE A 119 -7.67 9.92 -16.56
N GLN A 120 -8.03 11.17 -16.27
CA GLN A 120 -7.19 12.33 -16.53
C GLN A 120 -6.36 12.65 -15.28
N HIS A 121 -5.33 13.46 -15.44
CA HIS A 121 -4.55 13.92 -14.30
C HIS A 121 -5.35 14.70 -13.26
N GLU A 122 -4.99 14.51 -12.00
CA GLU A 122 -5.67 15.14 -10.86
C GLU A 122 -5.48 16.66 -10.84
N GLN A 123 -4.28 17.15 -11.17
CA GLN A 123 -4.00 18.59 -11.30
C GLN A 123 -4.72 19.24 -12.49
N CYS A 124 -5.42 18.48 -13.32
CA CYS A 124 -6.20 18.99 -14.43
C CYS A 124 -7.70 19.07 -14.10
N ARG A 125 -8.11 18.76 -12.87
CA ARG A 125 -9.52 18.87 -12.45
C ARG A 125 -10.10 20.27 -12.65
N SER A 126 -11.39 20.31 -12.92
CA SER A 126 -12.18 21.55 -13.07
C SER A 126 -12.20 22.41 -11.80
N ASP A 127 -12.07 21.80 -10.62
CA ASP A 127 -12.12 22.44 -9.30
C ASP A 127 -10.75 22.61 -8.63
N ARG A 128 -9.66 22.24 -9.32
CA ARG A 128 -8.29 22.19 -8.74
C ARG A 128 -7.84 23.51 -8.11
N ASP A 129 -8.33 24.66 -8.62
CA ASP A 129 -7.85 25.99 -8.22
C ASP A 129 -8.27 26.29 -6.78
N ASN A 130 -9.16 25.49 -6.18
CA ASN A 130 -9.47 25.53 -4.74
C ASN A 130 -8.39 24.88 -3.87
N TYR A 131 -7.50 24.07 -4.46
CA TYR A 131 -6.62 23.14 -3.74
C TYR A 131 -5.13 23.37 -4.03
N ILE A 132 -4.80 23.76 -5.26
CA ILE A 132 -3.42 24.00 -5.70
C ILE A 132 -3.28 25.36 -6.37
N HIS A 133 -2.05 25.88 -6.35
CA HIS A 133 -1.60 27.01 -7.14
C HIS A 133 -0.67 26.51 -8.26
N ILE A 134 -0.86 27.06 -9.47
CA ILE A 134 -0.01 26.78 -10.64
C ILE A 134 0.91 27.99 -10.83
N ASN A 135 2.21 27.77 -10.70
CA ASN A 135 3.22 28.79 -10.94
C ASN A 135 3.59 28.81 -12.43
N TRP A 136 2.80 29.51 -13.25
CA TRP A 136 2.93 29.51 -14.70
C TRP A 136 4.31 29.93 -15.20
N ASP A 137 4.92 30.94 -14.56
CA ASP A 137 6.26 31.45 -14.93
C ASP A 137 7.38 30.43 -14.70
N ASN A 138 7.12 29.39 -13.88
CA ASN A 138 8.09 28.33 -13.61
C ASN A 138 7.96 27.15 -14.58
N ILE A 139 6.95 27.13 -15.46
CA ILE A 139 6.70 26.04 -16.40
C ILE A 139 7.57 26.22 -17.65
N SER A 140 8.22 25.15 -18.09
CA SER A 140 9.00 25.13 -19.32
C SER A 140 8.14 25.43 -20.54
N GLN A 141 8.71 26.18 -21.48
CA GLN A 141 8.06 26.56 -22.73
C GLN A 141 7.40 25.35 -23.42
N ASP A 142 6.17 25.55 -23.90
CA ASP A 142 5.33 24.55 -24.58
C ASP A 142 4.79 23.42 -23.68
N LYS A 143 4.96 23.53 -22.35
CA LYS A 143 4.44 22.54 -21.37
C LYS A 143 3.22 23.03 -20.59
N GLU A 144 2.80 24.27 -20.78
CA GLU A 144 1.67 24.92 -20.09
C GLU A 144 0.36 24.15 -20.33
N ARG A 145 0.21 23.56 -21.52
CA ARG A 145 -0.97 22.75 -21.87
C ARG A 145 -1.22 21.57 -20.92
N ASN A 146 -0.18 21.03 -20.29
CA ASN A 146 -0.30 19.90 -19.36
C ASN A 146 -0.92 20.31 -18.01
N PHE A 147 -1.10 21.60 -17.79
CA PHE A 147 -1.70 22.18 -16.59
C PHE A 147 -3.04 22.86 -16.88
N LEU A 148 -3.60 22.74 -18.09
CA LEU A 148 -4.90 23.33 -18.39
C LEU A 148 -6.04 22.58 -17.69
N LYS A 149 -7.10 23.31 -17.29
CA LYS A 149 -8.28 22.68 -16.67
C LYS A 149 -9.00 21.85 -17.71
N MET A 150 -9.37 20.64 -17.28
CA MET A 150 -10.21 19.75 -18.04
C MET A 150 -11.63 19.83 -17.48
N ASN A 151 -12.62 19.68 -18.37
CA ASN A 151 -14.00 19.61 -17.95
C ASN A 151 -14.29 18.24 -17.33
N THR A 152 -14.15 18.15 -16.01
CA THR A 152 -14.27 16.91 -15.23
C THR A 152 -15.50 16.96 -14.33
N GLN A 153 -16.16 15.81 -14.15
CA GLN A 153 -17.24 15.64 -13.15
C GLN A 153 -16.69 15.27 -11.76
N ASN A 154 -15.38 15.01 -11.65
CA ASN A 154 -14.66 14.67 -10.42
C ASN A 154 -15.17 13.43 -9.66
N LEU A 155 -16.19 12.76 -10.21
CA LEU A 155 -16.87 11.59 -9.65
C LEU A 155 -17.32 11.80 -8.20
N GLY A 156 -17.57 13.04 -7.78
CA GLY A 156 -17.97 13.39 -6.41
C GLY A 156 -16.93 13.04 -5.34
N THR A 157 -15.64 13.02 -5.69
CA THR A 157 -14.54 12.72 -4.76
C THR A 157 -13.81 13.99 -4.34
N PRO A 158 -13.26 14.04 -3.10
CA PRO A 158 -12.33 15.09 -2.69
C PRO A 158 -11.13 15.22 -3.64
N TYR A 159 -10.41 16.34 -3.55
CA TYR A 159 -9.15 16.50 -4.27
C TYR A 159 -8.06 15.62 -3.66
N ASP A 160 -7.40 14.83 -4.50
CA ASP A 160 -6.44 13.83 -4.03
C ASP A 160 -5.00 14.22 -4.34
N TYR A 161 -4.36 14.87 -3.38
CA TYR A 161 -2.94 15.24 -3.45
C TYR A 161 -2.01 14.04 -3.68
N LEU A 162 -2.40 12.85 -3.21
CA LEU A 162 -1.62 11.63 -3.29
C LEU A 162 -2.04 10.74 -4.46
N SER A 163 -2.94 11.19 -5.34
CA SER A 163 -3.34 10.44 -6.53
C SER A 163 -2.11 10.09 -7.35
N VAL A 164 -2.05 8.85 -7.82
CA VAL A 164 -1.02 8.45 -8.79
C VAL A 164 -1.13 9.27 -10.07
N MET A 165 -2.33 9.80 -10.37
CA MET A 165 -2.61 10.69 -11.50
C MET A 165 -2.25 12.16 -11.24
N HIS A 166 -1.73 12.53 -10.06
CA HIS A 166 -1.27 13.88 -9.78
C HIS A 166 0.19 14.06 -10.23
N TYR A 167 0.52 15.23 -10.78
CA TYR A 167 1.91 15.61 -11.05
C TYR A 167 2.68 16.02 -9.80
N GLY A 168 3.99 15.78 -9.79
CA GLY A 168 4.86 16.22 -8.72
C GLY A 168 5.07 17.74 -8.71
N LYS A 169 5.54 18.27 -7.58
CA LYS A 169 5.77 19.71 -7.32
C LYS A 169 6.60 20.43 -8.39
N PHE A 170 7.55 19.73 -9.02
CA PHE A 170 8.49 20.27 -10.00
C PHE A 170 8.26 19.75 -11.42
N ALA A 171 7.09 19.17 -11.69
CA ALA A 171 6.78 18.66 -13.03
C ALA A 171 6.92 19.77 -14.06
N PHE A 172 7.70 19.52 -15.13
CA PHE A 172 7.98 20.47 -16.22
C PHE A 172 8.52 21.83 -15.78
N ALA A 173 9.25 21.90 -14.66
CA ALA A 173 9.88 23.14 -14.22
C ALA A 173 11.04 23.57 -15.14
N THR A 174 11.18 24.87 -15.40
CA THR A 174 12.35 25.46 -16.07
C THR A 174 13.62 25.35 -15.25
N ASN A 175 13.48 25.41 -13.92
CA ASN A 175 14.55 25.31 -12.94
C ASN A 175 14.11 24.37 -11.81
N SER A 176 14.94 23.37 -11.48
CA SER A 176 14.65 22.35 -10.47
C SER A 176 14.42 22.90 -9.06
N GLY A 177 14.83 24.14 -8.76
CA GLY A 177 14.59 24.81 -7.48
C GLY A 177 13.24 25.53 -7.37
N LYS A 178 12.50 25.72 -8.46
CA LYS A 178 11.24 26.48 -8.47
C LYS A 178 10.04 25.58 -8.77
N PRO A 179 9.07 25.45 -7.86
CA PRO A 179 7.94 24.56 -8.06
C PRO A 179 6.95 25.11 -9.09
N THR A 180 6.38 24.22 -9.90
CA THR A 180 5.27 24.53 -10.83
C THR A 180 3.91 24.33 -10.16
N LEU A 181 3.84 23.50 -9.12
CA LEU A 181 2.62 23.10 -8.41
C LEU A 181 2.79 23.27 -6.90
N GLU A 182 1.89 23.97 -6.24
CA GLU A 182 1.93 24.14 -4.78
C GLU A 182 0.56 23.92 -4.13
N PRO A 183 0.46 23.06 -3.10
CA PRO A 183 -0.78 22.93 -2.33
C PRO A 183 -1.08 24.20 -1.54
N LYS A 184 -2.31 24.71 -1.63
CA LYS A 184 -2.71 25.97 -0.98
C LYS A 184 -2.75 25.91 0.54
N ARG A 185 -3.21 24.78 1.10
CA ARG A 185 -3.38 24.63 2.56
C ARG A 185 -2.11 24.24 3.28
N ASN A 186 -1.25 23.48 2.63
CA ASN A 186 0.00 22.99 3.20
C ASN A 186 1.06 22.88 2.10
N PRO A 187 1.87 23.94 1.87
CA PRO A 187 2.86 23.98 0.79
C PRO A 187 3.95 22.89 0.85
N THR A 188 4.12 22.23 2.00
CA THR A 188 5.06 21.10 2.20
C THR A 188 4.40 19.74 2.03
N ALA A 189 3.09 19.68 1.81
CA ALA A 189 2.39 18.42 1.59
C ALA A 189 2.95 17.70 0.35
N MET A 190 3.13 16.38 0.49
CA MET A 190 3.56 15.53 -0.61
C MET A 190 2.47 15.50 -1.69
N ILE A 191 2.88 15.69 -2.95
CA ILE A 191 2.03 15.57 -4.13
C ILE A 191 2.69 14.76 -5.22
N GLY A 192 1.88 14.07 -6.03
CA GLY A 192 2.34 13.35 -7.21
C GLY A 192 3.30 12.20 -6.89
N GLN A 193 3.02 11.47 -5.81
CA GLN A 193 3.75 10.24 -5.47
C GLN A 193 3.65 9.20 -6.60
N ARG A 194 4.60 8.25 -6.64
CA ARG A 194 4.67 7.14 -7.62
C ARG A 194 4.85 5.77 -6.97
N VAL A 195 4.49 5.66 -5.70
CA VAL A 195 4.50 4.41 -4.94
C VAL A 195 3.39 3.47 -5.46
N GLY A 196 2.18 3.98 -5.66
CA GLY A 196 1.05 3.22 -6.18
C GLY A 196 -0.29 3.96 -6.06
N LEU A 197 -1.42 3.30 -6.27
CA LEU A 197 -2.76 3.90 -6.15
C LEU A 197 -3.01 4.51 -4.76
N SER A 198 -3.67 5.66 -4.70
CA SER A 198 -4.29 6.13 -3.46
C SER A 198 -5.63 5.40 -3.21
N SER A 199 -6.18 5.55 -2.00
CA SER A 199 -7.54 5.08 -1.69
C SER A 199 -8.60 5.77 -2.57
N LEU A 200 -8.39 7.04 -2.93
CA LEU A 200 -9.30 7.81 -3.78
C LEU A 200 -9.15 7.46 -5.27
N ASP A 201 -7.98 7.01 -5.73
CA ASP A 201 -7.81 6.45 -7.08
C ASP A 201 -8.69 5.20 -7.25
N VAL A 202 -8.63 4.28 -6.27
CA VAL A 202 -9.47 3.07 -6.24
C VAL A 202 -10.94 3.42 -6.19
N GLU A 203 -11.33 4.40 -5.36
CA GLU A 203 -12.70 4.86 -5.28
C GLU A 203 -13.19 5.44 -6.61
N LYS A 204 -12.37 6.25 -7.29
CA LYS A 204 -12.69 6.81 -8.61
C LYS A 204 -12.89 5.71 -9.66
N ILE A 205 -12.05 4.68 -9.69
CA ILE A 205 -12.23 3.51 -10.58
C ILE A 205 -13.57 2.83 -10.28
N ASN A 206 -13.84 2.55 -9.01
CA ASN A 206 -15.06 1.87 -8.59
C ASN A 206 -16.33 2.69 -8.91
N ARG A 207 -16.29 4.02 -8.77
CA ARG A 207 -17.38 4.91 -9.15
C ARG A 207 -17.59 4.98 -10.66
N LEU A 208 -16.50 5.11 -11.43
CA LEU A 208 -16.57 5.23 -12.90
C LEU A 208 -17.13 3.97 -13.56
N TYR A 209 -16.71 2.79 -13.09
CA TYR A 209 -17.13 1.49 -13.63
C TYR A 209 -18.27 0.84 -12.84
N HIS A 210 -18.82 1.53 -11.84
CA HIS A 210 -19.89 1.06 -10.96
C HIS A 210 -19.58 -0.29 -10.30
N CYS A 211 -18.33 -0.51 -9.88
CA CYS A 211 -17.89 -1.77 -9.32
C CYS A 211 -18.61 -2.07 -8.01
N SER A 212 -19.23 -3.27 -7.92
CA SER A 212 -19.88 -3.75 -6.70
C SER A 212 -18.92 -4.63 -5.89
N VAL A 213 -17.77 -4.06 -5.52
CA VAL A 213 -16.73 -4.77 -4.76
C VAL A 213 -16.72 -4.32 -3.30
N CYS A 214 -16.10 -5.14 -2.46
CA CYS A 214 -15.77 -4.77 -1.08
C CYS A 214 -14.25 -4.76 -0.94
N GLY A 215 -13.62 -3.67 -1.38
CA GLY A 215 -12.17 -3.50 -1.37
C GLY A 215 -11.79 -2.18 -0.71
N TYR A 216 -10.80 -2.21 0.17
CA TYR A 216 -10.25 -1.04 0.86
C TYR A 216 -8.74 -1.02 0.69
N LEU A 217 -8.19 0.14 0.31
CA LEU A 217 -6.76 0.37 0.25
C LEU A 217 -6.36 1.32 1.39
N LEU A 218 -5.40 0.89 2.20
CA LEU A 218 -4.76 1.70 3.24
C LEU A 218 -3.30 1.91 2.85
N ALA A 219 -2.98 3.11 2.37
CA ALA A 219 -1.69 3.41 1.74
C ALA A 219 -0.79 4.35 2.55
N ASP A 220 -1.19 4.70 3.78
CA ASP A 220 -0.44 5.63 4.62
C ASP A 220 0.73 4.92 5.32
N ARG A 221 1.61 5.69 5.98
CA ARG A 221 2.70 5.14 6.83
C ARG A 221 2.17 4.48 8.09
N ARG A 222 0.98 4.88 8.55
CA ARG A 222 0.30 4.34 9.72
C ARG A 222 -1.19 4.57 9.59
N GLY A 223 -1.98 3.70 10.18
CA GLY A 223 -3.42 3.90 10.27
C GLY A 223 -4.11 2.75 10.96
N ASP A 224 -5.43 2.82 10.96
CA ASP A 224 -6.28 1.75 11.46
C ASP A 224 -7.49 1.52 10.58
N PHE A 225 -8.06 0.33 10.72
CA PHE A 225 -9.30 -0.04 10.07
C PHE A 225 -10.19 -0.78 11.05
N SER A 226 -11.43 -0.33 11.13
CA SER A 226 -12.45 -0.92 11.98
C SER A 226 -13.52 -1.56 11.11
N TRP A 227 -13.62 -2.88 11.21
CA TRP A 227 -14.70 -3.65 10.60
C TRP A 227 -15.80 -3.87 11.62
N ASN A 228 -17.04 -3.56 11.24
CA ASN A 228 -18.22 -3.94 12.01
C ASN A 228 -19.31 -4.36 11.03
N SER A 229 -19.78 -5.60 11.15
CA SER A 229 -20.86 -6.16 10.32
C SER A 229 -22.14 -5.33 10.33
N ARG A 230 -22.43 -4.59 11.40
CA ARG A 230 -23.59 -3.67 11.46
C ARG A 230 -23.40 -2.40 10.63
N LEU A 231 -22.17 -1.92 10.52
CA LEU A 231 -21.82 -0.73 9.73
C LEU A 231 -21.62 -1.06 8.25
N HIS A 232 -21.44 -2.34 7.92
CA HIS A 232 -21.22 -2.83 6.56
C HIS A 232 -22.30 -3.86 6.16
N PRO A 233 -23.60 -3.49 6.24
CA PRO A 233 -24.66 -4.41 5.87
C PRO A 233 -24.53 -4.80 4.39
N ASN A 234 -24.74 -6.07 4.07
CA ASN A 234 -24.65 -6.63 2.70
C ASN A 234 -23.24 -6.64 2.08
N LYS A 235 -22.18 -6.35 2.83
CA LYS A 235 -20.80 -6.54 2.38
C LYS A 235 -20.28 -7.88 2.89
N SER A 236 -19.84 -8.74 1.98
CA SER A 236 -19.19 -10.02 2.27
C SER A 236 -17.91 -10.18 1.45
N ASN A 237 -17.00 -11.03 1.94
CA ASN A 237 -15.73 -11.35 1.28
C ASN A 237 -14.91 -10.10 0.94
N CYS A 238 -14.76 -9.22 1.92
CA CYS A 238 -14.08 -7.96 1.77
C CYS A 238 -12.56 -8.14 1.79
N VAL A 239 -11.89 -7.27 1.05
CA VAL A 239 -10.45 -7.21 0.95
C VAL A 239 -10.00 -5.89 1.55
N LEU A 240 -9.07 -5.99 2.48
CA LEU A 240 -8.28 -4.86 2.93
C LEU A 240 -6.85 -5.08 2.43
N LEU A 241 -6.38 -4.21 1.53
CA LEU A 241 -4.99 -4.17 1.10
C LEU A 241 -4.29 -3.02 1.83
N ILE A 242 -3.24 -3.34 2.56
CA ILE A 242 -2.38 -2.38 3.24
C ILE A 242 -1.09 -2.29 2.45
N ARG A 243 -0.71 -1.08 2.03
CA ARG A 243 0.52 -0.81 1.27
C ARG A 243 1.24 0.39 1.85
N VAL A 244 2.22 0.15 2.72
CA VAL A 244 3.04 1.24 3.26
C VAL A 244 4.01 1.76 2.18
N PRO A 245 4.37 3.05 2.22
CA PRO A 245 5.19 3.64 1.16
C PRO A 245 6.64 3.17 1.18
N GLU A 246 7.15 2.75 2.34
CA GLU A 246 8.50 2.25 2.53
C GLU A 246 8.56 1.23 3.67
N GLY A 247 9.65 0.46 3.73
CA GLY A 247 9.87 -0.54 4.76
C GLY A 247 8.92 -1.72 4.67
N LYS A 248 8.53 -2.24 5.83
CA LYS A 248 7.66 -3.40 6.01
C LYS A 248 6.37 -3.02 6.73
N VAL A 249 5.32 -3.80 6.57
CA VAL A 249 4.08 -3.63 7.34
C VAL A 249 4.19 -4.38 8.67
N PHE A 250 4.06 -3.67 9.79
CA PHE A 250 3.66 -4.29 11.05
C PHE A 250 2.14 -4.13 11.21
N LEU A 251 1.45 -5.24 11.47
CA LEU A 251 0.01 -5.34 11.62
C LEU A 251 -0.32 -5.87 13.03
N GLN A 252 -1.25 -5.21 13.72
CA GLN A 252 -1.72 -5.66 15.03
C GLN A 252 -3.23 -5.46 15.19
N PHE A 253 -3.94 -6.54 15.52
CA PHE A 253 -5.33 -6.46 15.92
C PHE A 253 -5.40 -5.90 17.35
N HIS A 254 -6.29 -4.94 17.59
CA HIS A 254 -6.62 -4.41 18.92
C HIS A 254 -8.00 -4.85 19.40
N LEU A 255 -8.90 -5.15 18.47
CA LEU A 255 -10.19 -5.78 18.74
C LEU A 255 -10.35 -6.94 17.77
N PHE A 256 -10.81 -8.09 18.25
CA PHE A 256 -11.10 -9.26 17.42
C PHE A 256 -12.23 -10.07 18.04
N SER A 257 -13.40 -10.03 17.41
CA SER A 257 -14.58 -10.75 17.88
C SER A 257 -15.38 -11.26 16.69
N PHE A 258 -15.29 -12.56 16.48
CA PHE A 258 -16.09 -13.30 15.50
C PHE A 258 -16.88 -14.40 16.23
N PRO A 259 -18.13 -14.67 15.83
CA PRO A 259 -18.88 -15.80 16.36
C PRO A 259 -18.08 -17.10 16.19
N PRO A 260 -17.85 -17.88 17.26
CA PRO A 260 -17.17 -19.15 17.14
C PRO A 260 -18.01 -20.10 16.28
N SER A 261 -17.36 -20.80 15.36
CA SER A 261 -18.01 -21.80 14.50
C SER A 261 -16.97 -22.80 14.01
N PRO A 262 -17.35 -24.07 13.76
CA PRO A 262 -16.48 -25.03 13.11
C PRO A 262 -15.93 -24.47 11.80
N ALA A 263 -14.62 -24.57 11.57
CA ALA A 263 -13.93 -24.04 10.38
C ALA A 263 -14.18 -22.53 10.08
N CYS A 264 -14.63 -21.75 11.07
CA CYS A 264 -14.91 -20.32 10.94
C CYS A 264 -15.87 -19.98 9.79
N VAL A 265 -16.97 -20.71 9.67
CA VAL A 265 -17.99 -20.52 8.62
C VAL A 265 -18.84 -19.26 8.83
N HIS A 266 -19.03 -18.79 10.07
CA HIS A 266 -19.79 -17.57 10.36
C HIS A 266 -19.01 -16.28 10.11
N GLY A 267 -17.71 -16.39 9.92
CA GLY A 267 -16.84 -15.30 9.52
C GLY A 267 -15.41 -15.58 9.93
N SER A 268 -14.48 -15.00 9.19
CA SER A 268 -13.07 -15.21 9.42
C SER A 268 -12.23 -14.07 8.91
N VAL A 269 -11.02 -13.98 9.45
CA VAL A 269 -9.94 -13.20 8.88
C VAL A 269 -8.82 -14.13 8.43
N THR A 270 -8.25 -13.85 7.25
CA THR A 270 -7.00 -14.44 6.78
C THR A 270 -6.05 -13.32 6.38
N VAL A 271 -4.77 -13.44 6.74
CA VAL A 271 -3.75 -12.42 6.42
C VAL A 271 -2.65 -13.05 5.58
N TYR A 272 -2.34 -12.41 4.45
CA TYR A 272 -1.33 -12.85 3.49
C TYR A 272 -0.15 -11.87 3.45
N ASP A 273 1.06 -12.41 3.28
CA ASP A 273 2.34 -11.71 3.17
C ASP A 273 2.56 -11.15 1.77
N GLY A 274 1.70 -10.22 1.36
CA GLY A 274 1.74 -9.64 0.03
C GLY A 274 0.38 -9.17 -0.44
N ARG A 275 0.23 -9.07 -1.76
CA ARG A 275 -0.92 -8.42 -2.41
C ARG A 275 -2.05 -9.38 -2.78
N SER A 276 -1.76 -10.67 -2.88
CA SER A 276 -2.63 -11.66 -3.53
C SER A 276 -2.82 -12.93 -2.70
N ARG A 277 -3.64 -13.86 -3.19
CA ARG A 277 -3.92 -15.14 -2.51
C ARG A 277 -2.80 -16.17 -2.68
N GLU A 278 -1.94 -15.94 -3.65
CA GLU A 278 -0.75 -16.73 -3.95
C GLU A 278 0.42 -16.36 -3.02
N SER A 279 0.31 -15.24 -2.31
CA SER A 279 1.29 -14.82 -1.31
C SER A 279 1.26 -15.75 -0.08
N PRO A 280 2.39 -15.93 0.64
CA PRO A 280 2.42 -16.75 1.85
C PRO A 280 1.38 -16.33 2.89
N VAL A 281 0.83 -17.27 3.65
CA VAL A 281 -0.17 -16.98 4.68
C VAL A 281 0.52 -16.62 6.00
N LEU A 282 0.30 -15.41 6.50
CA LEU A 282 0.80 -14.92 7.79
C LEU A 282 -0.11 -15.31 8.95
N ILE A 283 -1.43 -15.16 8.75
CA ILE A 283 -2.44 -15.62 9.69
C ILE A 283 -3.41 -16.49 8.90
N PRO A 284 -3.53 -17.79 9.23
CA PRO A 284 -4.51 -18.65 8.59
C PRO A 284 -5.93 -18.21 8.93
N LYS A 285 -6.92 -18.86 8.34
CA LYS A 285 -8.32 -18.56 8.61
C LYS A 285 -8.64 -18.66 10.10
N ILE A 286 -8.93 -17.52 10.74
CA ILE A 286 -9.19 -17.42 12.19
C ILE A 286 -10.53 -16.76 12.50
N CYS A 287 -11.12 -17.13 13.64
CA CYS A 287 -12.33 -16.57 14.23
C CYS A 287 -12.33 -16.73 15.76
N GLY A 288 -13.40 -16.31 16.44
CA GLY A 288 -13.50 -16.31 17.89
C GLY A 288 -13.10 -14.97 18.52
N LYS A 289 -12.69 -15.02 19.79
CA LYS A 289 -12.33 -13.84 20.60
C LYS A 289 -10.84 -13.78 20.97
N ALA A 290 -10.07 -14.82 20.62
CA ALA A 290 -8.64 -14.85 20.87
C ALA A 290 -7.97 -13.82 19.96
N GLN A 291 -7.27 -12.86 20.55
CA GLN A 291 -6.60 -11.81 19.81
C GLN A 291 -5.41 -12.40 19.02
N PRO A 292 -5.34 -12.17 17.70
CA PRO A 292 -4.21 -12.60 16.91
C PRO A 292 -2.93 -11.87 17.34
N PRO A 293 -1.76 -12.53 17.26
CA PRO A 293 -0.49 -11.87 17.53
C PRO A 293 -0.25 -10.75 16.52
N GLY A 294 0.55 -9.76 16.91
CA GLY A 294 1.10 -8.81 15.95
C GLY A 294 2.01 -9.52 14.96
N ILE A 295 2.07 -9.05 13.72
CA ILE A 295 2.89 -9.68 12.68
C ILE A 295 3.59 -8.60 11.87
N VAL A 296 4.84 -8.87 11.55
CA VAL A 296 5.63 -8.10 10.60
C VAL A 296 5.71 -8.89 9.30
N ALA A 297 5.21 -8.27 8.22
CA ALA A 297 5.29 -8.78 6.86
C ALA A 297 6.73 -8.80 6.35
N SER A 298 7.01 -9.61 5.32
CA SER A 298 8.34 -9.61 4.67
C SER A 298 8.58 -8.34 3.84
N GLY A 299 7.50 -7.74 3.32
CA GLY A 299 7.53 -6.55 2.48
C GLY A 299 6.56 -5.44 2.89
N ASN A 300 6.33 -4.51 1.97
CA ASN A 300 5.53 -3.30 2.19
C ASN A 300 4.03 -3.50 1.95
N MET A 301 3.58 -4.72 1.70
CA MET A 301 2.18 -5.04 1.40
C MET A 301 1.65 -6.19 2.23
N VAL A 302 0.40 -6.04 2.69
CA VAL A 302 -0.36 -7.08 3.39
C VAL A 302 -1.78 -7.09 2.86
N ARG A 303 -2.29 -8.29 2.55
CA ARG A 303 -3.68 -8.51 2.18
C ARG A 303 -4.41 -9.16 3.35
N VAL A 304 -5.47 -8.53 3.80
CA VAL A 304 -6.39 -9.03 4.82
C VAL A 304 -7.71 -9.37 4.15
N GLU A 305 -8.07 -10.65 4.15
CA GLU A 305 -9.39 -11.09 3.68
C GLU A 305 -10.35 -11.26 4.84
N VAL A 306 -11.53 -10.67 4.69
CA VAL A 306 -12.61 -10.71 5.67
C VAL A 306 -13.80 -11.44 5.05
N ALA A 307 -14.01 -12.68 5.47
CA ALA A 307 -15.22 -13.41 5.13
C ALA A 307 -16.25 -13.16 6.23
N THR A 308 -17.49 -12.82 5.84
CA THR A 308 -18.59 -12.63 6.79
C THR A 308 -19.78 -13.48 6.37
N GLY A 309 -20.15 -14.43 7.23
CA GLY A 309 -21.33 -15.28 7.07
C GLY A 309 -22.45 -14.96 8.05
N ALA A 310 -22.18 -14.20 9.13
CA ALA A 310 -23.14 -13.85 10.15
C ALA A 310 -22.92 -12.42 10.69
N LEU A 311 -23.98 -11.85 11.28
CA LEU A 311 -23.90 -10.62 12.08
C LEU A 311 -23.08 -10.84 13.35
N GLY A 312 -22.50 -9.76 13.89
CA GLY A 312 -21.73 -9.81 15.14
C GLY A 312 -20.22 -10.00 14.95
N THR A 313 -19.73 -9.91 13.71
CA THR A 313 -18.28 -9.80 13.45
C THR A 313 -17.82 -8.36 13.65
N ASN A 314 -16.74 -8.18 14.41
CA ASN A 314 -16.10 -6.91 14.67
C ASN A 314 -14.59 -7.11 14.87
N PHE A 315 -13.78 -6.28 14.20
CA PHE A 315 -12.36 -6.19 14.51
C PHE A 315 -11.84 -4.78 14.27
N ARG A 316 -10.76 -4.45 14.97
CA ARG A 316 -9.98 -3.25 14.71
C ARG A 316 -8.54 -3.66 14.52
N VAL A 317 -7.98 -3.30 13.38
CA VAL A 317 -6.59 -3.58 13.05
C VAL A 317 -5.84 -2.27 12.88
N LEU A 318 -4.65 -2.20 13.48
CA LEU A 318 -3.70 -1.10 13.36
C LEU A 318 -2.54 -1.58 12.51
N TYR A 319 -1.99 -0.67 11.71
CA TYR A 319 -0.77 -0.92 10.96
C TYR A 319 0.17 0.27 11.02
N ILE A 320 1.46 -0.02 10.96
CA ILE A 320 2.53 0.97 10.83
C ILE A 320 3.60 0.45 9.87
N SER A 321 4.27 1.37 9.19
CA SER A 321 5.50 1.15 8.46
C SER A 321 6.65 1.01 9.45
N VAL A 322 7.43 -0.06 9.30
CA VAL A 322 8.64 -0.32 10.10
C VAL A 322 9.82 -0.51 9.15
N LYS A 323 10.98 0.04 9.48
CA LYS A 323 12.19 -0.07 8.64
C LYS A 323 12.84 -1.44 8.74
N CYS A 324 12.70 -2.11 9.88
CA CYS A 324 13.33 -3.42 10.10
C CYS A 324 12.54 -4.34 11.03
N GLY A 325 13.08 -5.54 11.20
CA GLY A 325 12.51 -6.61 12.01
C GLY A 325 11.76 -7.67 11.19
N GLY A 326 10.92 -8.46 11.87
CA GLY A 326 10.30 -9.64 11.28
C GLY A 326 9.47 -10.47 12.27
N SER A 327 8.86 -11.53 11.74
CA SER A 327 8.09 -12.50 12.52
C SER A 327 8.87 -13.81 12.63
N PHE A 328 8.92 -14.38 13.84
CA PHE A 328 9.75 -15.52 14.18
C PHE A 328 8.89 -16.64 14.78
N PHE A 329 9.00 -17.83 14.20
CA PHE A 329 8.20 -19.01 14.55
C PHE A 329 9.07 -20.22 14.94
N GLU A 330 10.38 -20.11 14.75
CA GLU A 330 11.34 -21.20 15.00
C GLU A 330 11.64 -21.37 16.49
N PRO A 331 11.98 -22.58 16.98
CA PRO A 331 12.21 -22.87 18.40
C PRO A 331 13.28 -22.02 19.08
N SER A 332 14.19 -21.45 18.30
CA SER A 332 15.18 -20.49 18.76
C SER A 332 15.61 -19.59 17.61
N GLY A 333 16.17 -18.44 17.94
CA GLY A 333 16.67 -17.52 16.93
C GLY A 333 17.40 -16.34 17.53
N ASN A 334 17.90 -15.47 16.66
CA ASN A 334 18.55 -14.24 17.05
C ASN A 334 18.22 -13.12 16.08
N PHE A 335 18.31 -11.89 16.56
CA PHE A 335 18.13 -10.67 15.78
C PHE A 335 18.84 -9.52 16.48
N SER A 336 19.06 -8.42 15.75
CA SER A 336 19.72 -7.23 16.27
C SER A 336 19.10 -5.97 15.69
N THR A 337 19.44 -4.83 16.30
CA THR A 337 19.23 -3.53 15.68
C THR A 337 19.96 -3.45 14.32
N PRO A 338 19.51 -2.57 13.41
CA PRO A 338 20.25 -2.33 12.16
C PRO A 338 21.69 -1.92 12.44
N ASN A 339 22.60 -2.31 11.54
CA ASN A 339 24.03 -2.03 11.58
C ASN A 339 24.84 -2.67 12.73
N PHE A 340 24.21 -3.35 13.68
CA PHE A 340 24.92 -3.96 14.82
C PHE A 340 26.13 -4.81 14.35
N PRO A 341 27.33 -4.66 14.94
CA PRO A 341 27.65 -3.92 16.18
C PRO A 341 27.94 -2.42 16.02
N ALA A 342 27.81 -1.86 14.81
CA ALA A 342 27.86 -0.42 14.60
C ALA A 342 26.56 0.26 15.06
N LYS A 343 26.60 1.58 15.16
CA LYS A 343 25.48 2.39 15.65
C LYS A 343 24.21 2.25 14.80
N TYR A 344 23.06 2.19 15.46
CA TYR A 344 21.77 2.16 14.75
C TYR A 344 21.46 3.51 14.08
N PRO A 345 20.69 3.54 12.98
CA PRO A 345 20.27 4.79 12.33
C PRO A 345 19.21 5.55 13.13
N ASN A 346 19.15 6.87 12.93
CA ASN A 346 18.08 7.72 13.48
C ASN A 346 16.74 7.44 12.80
N SER A 347 15.66 7.82 13.46
CA SER A 347 14.27 7.78 12.98
C SER A 347 13.88 6.38 12.55
N THR A 348 14.24 5.37 13.36
CA THR A 348 14.13 3.96 13.00
C THR A 348 13.15 3.25 13.92
N ASP A 349 12.03 2.85 13.33
CA ASP A 349 11.08 1.93 13.95
C ASP A 349 11.33 0.50 13.46
N CYS A 350 11.55 -0.42 14.40
CA CYS A 350 11.67 -1.84 14.11
C CYS A 350 10.80 -2.67 15.03
N VAL A 351 10.23 -3.74 14.48
CA VAL A 351 9.38 -4.65 15.26
C VAL A 351 9.81 -6.08 15.05
N TRP A 352 9.98 -6.82 16.14
CA TRP A 352 10.18 -8.26 16.11
C TRP A 352 9.02 -8.92 16.84
N THR A 353 8.31 -9.84 16.19
CA THR A 353 7.30 -10.65 16.86
C THR A 353 7.74 -12.10 16.89
N ILE A 354 7.80 -12.67 18.09
CA ILE A 354 8.12 -14.06 18.32
C ILE A 354 6.83 -14.77 18.73
N LEU A 355 6.51 -15.88 18.06
CA LEU A 355 5.32 -16.68 18.33
C LEU A 355 5.68 -18.14 18.50
N ALA A 356 5.58 -18.63 19.73
CA ALA A 356 5.76 -20.02 20.09
C ALA A 356 4.47 -20.86 19.87
N PRO A 357 4.59 -22.18 19.73
CA PRO A 357 3.46 -23.11 19.76
C PRO A 357 2.69 -23.04 21.09
N THR A 358 1.48 -23.58 21.09
CA THR A 358 0.69 -23.77 22.32
C THR A 358 1.47 -24.63 23.32
N GLY A 359 1.45 -24.24 24.60
CA GLY A 359 2.19 -24.97 25.65
C GLY A 359 3.62 -24.46 25.91
N TYR A 360 4.06 -23.40 25.20
CA TYR A 360 5.38 -22.81 25.36
C TYR A 360 5.32 -21.33 25.75
N LYS A 361 6.37 -20.90 26.44
CA LYS A 361 6.77 -19.52 26.69
C LYS A 361 8.08 -19.20 25.95
N ILE A 362 8.43 -17.93 25.86
CA ILE A 362 9.61 -17.42 25.18
C ILE A 362 10.59 -16.91 26.22
N VAL A 363 11.81 -17.42 26.19
CA VAL A 363 12.93 -16.88 26.97
C VAL A 363 13.79 -16.06 26.04
N LEU A 364 13.92 -14.78 26.34
CA LEU A 364 14.69 -13.79 25.60
C LEU A 364 15.90 -13.37 26.43
N SER A 365 17.05 -13.28 25.76
CA SER A 365 18.29 -12.72 26.31
C SER A 365 18.81 -11.66 25.35
N ILE A 366 19.12 -10.47 25.87
CA ILE A 366 19.74 -9.39 25.10
C ILE A 366 21.08 -9.07 25.74
N ALA A 367 22.15 -9.32 24.98
CA ALA A 367 23.50 -8.97 25.36
C ALA A 367 23.86 -7.61 24.76
N GLN A 368 24.71 -6.85 25.47
CA GLN A 368 25.24 -5.57 24.97
C GLN A 368 24.12 -4.61 24.54
N PHE A 369 23.16 -4.35 25.44
CA PHE A 369 22.10 -3.39 25.19
C PHE A 369 22.61 -1.99 25.49
N ASP A 370 22.65 -1.14 24.46
CA ASP A 370 23.14 0.22 24.53
C ASP A 370 22.27 1.12 23.63
N LEU A 371 21.26 1.76 24.23
CA LEU A 371 20.44 2.79 23.59
C LEU A 371 20.71 4.14 24.25
N GLU A 372 20.38 5.24 23.57
CA GLU A 372 20.41 6.57 24.19
C GLU A 372 19.65 6.56 25.54
N ALA A 373 20.29 7.09 26.58
CA ALA A 373 19.69 7.20 27.89
C ALA A 373 18.91 8.52 28.01
N SER A 374 17.62 8.43 28.30
CA SER A 374 16.76 9.60 28.48
C SER A 374 15.76 9.39 29.62
N ARG A 375 15.20 10.49 30.14
CA ARG A 375 14.27 10.42 31.28
C ARG A 375 13.00 9.68 30.87
N GLY A 376 12.76 8.52 31.47
CA GLY A 376 11.61 7.68 31.12
C GLY A 376 11.72 7.04 29.73
N CYS A 377 12.94 7.00 29.16
CA CYS A 377 13.20 6.51 27.81
C CYS A 377 12.34 7.24 26.76
N SER A 378 12.27 8.57 26.81
CA SER A 378 11.46 9.37 25.89
C SER A 378 11.98 9.37 24.45
N ASP A 379 13.30 9.24 24.32
CA ASP A 379 14.02 9.44 23.06
C ASP A 379 14.16 8.07 22.37
N ASP A 380 15.27 7.36 22.58
CA ASP A 380 15.42 5.98 22.09
C ASP A 380 14.94 4.94 23.10
N TYR A 381 14.28 3.89 22.62
CA TYR A 381 13.76 2.85 23.49
C TYR A 381 13.49 1.51 22.83
N LEU A 382 13.54 0.47 23.66
CA LEU A 382 12.99 -0.85 23.38
C LEU A 382 11.77 -1.09 24.28
N VAL A 383 10.63 -1.41 23.67
CA VAL A 383 9.42 -1.85 24.36
C VAL A 383 9.25 -3.35 24.19
N LEU A 384 9.13 -4.09 25.29
CA LEU A 384 8.73 -5.49 25.31
C LEU A 384 7.25 -5.57 25.67
N ARG A 385 6.44 -6.17 24.80
CA ARG A 385 4.99 -6.37 24.97
C ARG A 385 4.67 -7.85 25.07
N ASP A 386 4.07 -8.25 26.18
CA ASP A 386 3.72 -9.65 26.50
C ASP A 386 2.41 -9.69 27.28
N SER A 387 1.37 -10.28 26.68
CA SER A 387 0.11 -10.62 27.39
C SER A 387 -0.48 -9.44 28.18
N GLY A 388 -0.51 -8.25 27.59
CA GLY A 388 -1.01 -7.01 28.21
C GLY A 388 0.01 -6.25 29.05
N ARG A 389 1.18 -6.83 29.33
CA ARG A 389 2.31 -6.16 30.01
C ARG A 389 3.17 -5.41 28.99
N LEU A 390 3.73 -4.30 29.42
CA LEU A 390 4.61 -3.44 28.64
C LEU A 390 5.80 -3.03 29.51
N GLN A 391 7.03 -3.32 29.05
CA GLN A 391 8.26 -2.83 29.67
C GLN A 391 9.03 -1.98 28.69
N LYS A 392 9.38 -0.75 29.07
CA LYS A 392 10.20 0.18 28.28
C LYS A 392 11.62 0.22 28.85
N LYS A 393 12.63 0.11 28.00
CA LYS A 393 14.06 0.06 28.36
C LYS A 393 14.89 0.97 27.44
N CYS A 394 15.92 1.60 27.99
CA CYS A 394 16.90 2.45 27.31
C CYS A 394 18.19 2.54 28.15
N GLY A 395 19.22 3.23 27.65
CA GLY A 395 20.53 3.29 28.30
C GLY A 395 21.36 2.02 28.10
N VAL A 396 22.41 1.88 28.92
CA VAL A 396 23.32 0.73 28.89
C VAL A 396 22.88 -0.33 29.88
N ILE A 397 22.59 -1.53 29.41
CA ILE A 397 22.23 -2.70 30.23
C ILE A 397 23.14 -3.87 29.81
N PRO A 398 24.05 -4.37 30.68
CA PRO A 398 25.00 -5.43 30.31
C PRO A 398 24.31 -6.71 29.82
N LEU A 399 23.24 -7.11 30.51
CA LEU A 399 22.44 -8.29 30.17
C LEU A 399 20.98 -8.03 30.56
N LEU A 400 20.07 -8.14 29.59
CA LEU A 400 18.64 -8.07 29.81
C LEU A 400 18.00 -9.44 29.50
N ASN A 401 17.50 -10.11 30.53
CA ASN A 401 16.77 -11.36 30.39
C ASN A 401 15.27 -11.14 30.60
N TYR A 402 14.45 -11.82 29.81
CA TYR A 402 13.01 -11.73 29.90
C TYR A 402 12.36 -13.09 29.57
N THR A 403 11.46 -13.55 30.43
CA THR A 403 10.63 -14.74 30.16
C THR A 403 9.19 -14.30 30.00
N SER A 404 8.58 -14.66 28.88
CA SER A 404 7.18 -14.31 28.60
C SER A 404 6.19 -15.14 29.43
N HIS A 405 4.99 -14.59 29.61
CA HIS A 405 3.87 -15.23 30.31
C HIS A 405 3.02 -16.07 29.37
N GLY A 406 3.00 -15.68 28.09
CA GLY A 406 2.31 -16.40 27.03
C GLY A 406 3.28 -16.88 25.94
N ARG A 407 2.69 -17.44 24.89
CA ARG A 407 3.41 -17.92 23.71
C ARG A 407 3.82 -16.82 22.73
N SER A 408 3.60 -15.54 23.05
CA SER A 408 3.86 -14.43 22.13
C SER A 408 4.59 -13.30 22.84
N LEU A 409 5.60 -12.76 22.18
CA LEU A 409 6.39 -11.63 22.63
C LEU A 409 6.64 -10.70 21.45
N THR A 410 6.26 -9.42 21.59
CA THR A 410 6.55 -8.39 20.58
C THR A 410 7.55 -7.40 21.15
N LEU A 411 8.61 -7.13 20.41
CA LEU A 411 9.61 -6.12 20.71
C LEU A 411 9.47 -4.96 19.72
N TYR A 412 9.40 -3.74 20.22
CA TYR A 412 9.32 -2.51 19.44
C TYR A 412 10.51 -1.62 19.78
N PHE A 413 11.42 -1.42 18.82
CA PHE A 413 12.54 -0.49 18.92
C PHE A 413 12.19 0.81 18.19
N HIS A 414 12.52 1.94 18.82
CA HIS A 414 12.40 3.27 18.26
C HIS A 414 13.71 4.02 18.47
N SER A 415 14.14 4.74 17.43
CA SER A 415 15.12 5.81 17.55
C SER A 415 14.58 7.16 17.06
N ASP A 416 14.94 8.22 17.75
CA ASP A 416 14.51 9.59 17.47
C ASP A 416 15.32 10.21 16.31
N VAL A 417 15.23 11.52 16.07
CA VAL A 417 15.94 12.17 14.94
C VAL A 417 17.44 12.40 15.19
N SER A 418 17.94 12.17 16.39
CA SER A 418 19.30 12.49 16.82
C SER A 418 19.96 11.32 17.59
N VAL A 419 21.08 11.59 18.25
CA VAL A 419 21.88 10.72 19.14
C VAL A 419 21.80 9.19 18.92
N GLN A 420 22.91 8.61 18.46
CA GLN A 420 23.00 7.16 18.23
C GLN A 420 23.92 6.45 19.25
N ALA A 421 23.50 5.26 19.67
CA ALA A 421 24.27 4.34 20.52
C ALA A 421 24.51 2.98 19.83
N GLY A 422 25.12 2.02 20.55
CA GLY A 422 25.56 0.72 20.00
C GLY A 422 24.44 -0.25 19.58
N GLY A 423 23.21 -0.02 20.03
CA GLY A 423 22.07 -0.88 19.73
C GLY A 423 22.03 -2.12 20.62
N PHE A 424 21.54 -3.24 20.07
CA PHE A 424 21.52 -4.50 20.81
C PHE A 424 21.49 -5.72 19.90
N ARG A 425 21.91 -6.87 20.46
CA ARG A 425 21.69 -8.20 19.88
C ARG A 425 20.92 -9.07 20.86
N ALA A 426 19.82 -9.64 20.37
CA ALA A 426 18.93 -10.50 21.12
C ALA A 426 18.99 -11.95 20.61
N SER A 427 18.87 -12.90 21.52
CA SER A 427 18.60 -14.31 21.23
C SER A 427 17.38 -14.76 22.02
N TYR A 428 16.65 -15.74 21.47
CA TYR A 428 15.51 -16.33 22.15
C TYR A 428 15.45 -17.83 21.94
N TYR A 429 14.75 -18.52 22.84
CA TYR A 429 14.33 -19.91 22.66
C TYR A 429 12.97 -20.17 23.31
N PHE A 430 12.28 -21.20 22.83
CA PHE A 430 11.01 -21.65 23.41
C PHE A 430 11.27 -22.57 24.60
N SER A 431 10.59 -22.29 25.70
CA SER A 431 10.60 -23.10 26.92
C SER A 431 9.21 -23.65 27.14
N LYS A 432 9.06 -24.92 27.53
CA LYS A 432 7.74 -25.46 27.90
C LYS A 432 7.20 -24.70 29.12
N LEU A 433 5.88 -24.48 29.13
CA LEU A 433 5.20 -23.75 30.21
C LEU A 433 5.47 -24.39 31.57
#